data_AF-D6RMM7-F1
#
_entry.id   AF-D6RMM7-F1
#
_cell.length_a   1.000
_cell.length_b   1.000
_cell.length_c   1.000
_cell.angle_alpha   90.00
_cell.angle_beta   90.00
_cell.angle_gamma   90.00
#
_symmetry.space_group_name_H-M   'P 1'
#
loop_
_entity.id
_entity.type
_entity.pdbx_description
1 polymer ?
#
loop_
_entity_poly.entity_id
_entity_poly.type
_entity_poly.pdbx_seq_one_letter_code
_entity_poly.pdbx_strand_id
1 'polypeptide(L)'
;MLGSGDVLFDGPGCRVRAKRDRALSVWRFDLARESFEQAGDLGSLLLLLLSQGDRKGLQGLVKLAEEKGQNNLAFATLLQLGDTKGCVDLLIKTQRVPEAALFARTYAPSLVPSAVKAWKADLTAKGRPKIAEGIADPDEHKELFEEGWEEALRHEKEGVDEDEDDDEDDEDEDDDDDDDDEESDEE
;
A
#
# COMPACT_ATOMS: atom_id res chain seq x y z
N MET A 1 -21.64 -48.95 -16.28
CA MET A 1 -21.57 -48.00 -15.14
C MET A 1 -20.26 -48.24 -14.41
N LEU A 2 -19.70 -47.20 -13.78
CA LEU A 2 -18.26 -46.95 -13.54
C LEU A 2 -17.63 -46.41 -14.84
N GLY A 3 -17.32 -45.14 -14.99
CA GLY A 3 -17.16 -44.05 -14.04
C GLY A 3 -16.16 -43.11 -14.67
N SER A 4 -16.60 -42.37 -15.70
CA SER A 4 -15.82 -41.30 -16.30
C SER A 4 -15.75 -40.16 -15.31
N GLY A 5 -14.58 -39.92 -14.72
CA GLY A 5 -14.35 -38.71 -13.94
C GLY A 5 -13.27 -38.91 -12.90
N ASP A 6 -11.99 -38.81 -13.31
CA ASP A 6 -10.88 -38.45 -12.42
C ASP A 6 -9.57 -38.23 -13.20
N VAL A 7 -9.64 -37.45 -14.29
CA VAL A 7 -8.43 -36.99 -14.98
C VAL A 7 -8.61 -35.56 -15.47
N LEU A 8 -8.89 -34.63 -14.56
CA LEU A 8 -8.87 -33.20 -14.90
C LEU A 8 -8.37 -32.27 -13.77
N PHE A 9 -7.75 -32.79 -12.71
CA PHE A 9 -7.47 -32.00 -11.50
C PHE A 9 -6.02 -32.00 -10.98
N ASP A 10 -5.04 -32.40 -11.80
CA ASP A 10 -3.63 -32.43 -11.36
C ASP A 10 -2.70 -31.56 -12.22
N GLY A 11 -3.15 -30.32 -12.49
CA GLY A 11 -2.29 -29.29 -13.10
C GLY A 11 -1.33 -28.67 -12.07
N PRO A 12 -0.15 -28.17 -12.48
CA PRO A 12 0.82 -27.55 -11.58
C PRO A 12 0.24 -26.40 -10.75
N GLY A 13 -0.68 -25.60 -11.31
CA GLY A 13 -1.38 -24.54 -10.57
C GLY A 13 -2.34 -25.06 -9.49
N CYS A 14 -2.88 -26.28 -9.62
CA CYS A 14 -3.72 -26.88 -8.58
C CYS A 14 -2.89 -27.32 -7.37
N ARG A 15 -1.69 -27.84 -7.62
CA ARG A 15 -0.76 -28.23 -6.55
C ARG A 15 -0.28 -27.03 -5.73
N VAL A 16 0.03 -25.90 -6.36
CA VAL A 16 0.43 -24.67 -5.65
C VAL A 16 -0.71 -24.14 -4.77
N ARG A 17 -1.95 -24.15 -5.27
CA ARG A 17 -3.14 -23.78 -4.46
C ARG A 17 -3.31 -24.69 -3.25
N ALA A 18 -3.22 -26.01 -3.44
CA ALA A 18 -3.32 -26.96 -2.34
C ALA A 18 -2.19 -26.79 -1.31
N LYS A 19 -0.95 -26.54 -1.75
CA LYS A 19 0.19 -26.25 -0.87
C LYS A 19 -0.08 -25.01 -0.03
N ARG A 20 -0.54 -23.93 -0.66
CA ARG A 20 -0.90 -22.68 0.00
C ARG A 20 -2.02 -22.87 1.01
N ASP A 21 -3.14 -23.47 0.62
CA ASP A 21 -4.32 -23.58 1.49
C ASP A 21 -4.00 -24.44 2.73
N ARG A 22 -3.15 -25.47 2.55
CA ARG A 22 -2.62 -26.26 3.68
C ARG A 22 -1.63 -25.48 4.53
N ALA A 23 -0.79 -24.63 3.94
CA ALA A 23 0.14 -23.79 4.69
C ALA A 23 -0.61 -22.80 5.60
N LEU A 24 -1.68 -22.19 5.09
CA LEU A 24 -2.53 -21.28 5.85
C LEU A 24 -3.29 -22.00 6.98
N SER A 25 -3.74 -23.24 6.78
CA SER A 25 -4.43 -23.99 7.85
C SER A 25 -3.53 -24.41 9.01
N VAL A 26 -2.23 -24.49 8.79
CA VAL A 26 -1.22 -24.79 9.84
C VAL A 26 -0.42 -23.55 10.26
N TRP A 27 -0.88 -22.35 9.88
CA TRP A 27 -0.26 -21.06 10.25
C TRP A 27 1.20 -20.90 9.79
N ARG A 28 1.62 -21.58 8.71
CA ARG A 28 2.95 -21.42 8.12
C ARG A 28 2.95 -20.32 7.05
N PHE A 29 3.09 -19.07 7.51
CA PHE A 29 3.06 -17.90 6.64
C PHE A 29 4.21 -17.83 5.64
N ASP A 30 5.42 -18.28 6.00
CA ASP A 30 6.58 -18.29 5.09
C ASP A 30 6.31 -19.15 3.85
N LEU A 31 5.75 -20.33 4.07
CA LEU A 31 5.41 -21.28 3.01
C LEU A 31 4.23 -20.77 2.18
N ALA A 32 3.27 -20.08 2.82
CA ALA A 32 2.17 -19.43 2.12
C ALA A 32 2.68 -18.32 1.19
N ARG A 33 3.59 -17.47 1.68
CA ARG A 33 4.24 -16.40 0.89
C ARG A 33 4.96 -16.95 -0.33
N GLU A 34 5.84 -17.95 -0.16
CA GLU A 34 6.54 -18.61 -1.27
C GLU A 34 5.53 -19.17 -2.30
N SER A 35 4.45 -19.79 -1.82
CA SER A 35 3.42 -20.37 -2.69
C SER A 35 2.64 -19.29 -3.46
N PHE A 36 2.38 -18.12 -2.86
CA PHE A 36 1.75 -16.99 -3.54
C PHE A 36 2.66 -16.35 -4.59
N GLU A 37 3.94 -16.19 -4.28
CA GLU A 37 4.95 -15.70 -5.22
C GLU A 37 5.07 -16.64 -6.42
N GLN A 38 5.11 -17.96 -6.17
CA GLN A 38 5.13 -18.98 -7.22
C GLN A 38 3.84 -19.00 -8.06
N ALA A 39 2.68 -18.78 -7.43
CA ALA A 39 1.39 -18.70 -8.12
C ALA A 39 1.25 -17.40 -8.93
N GLY A 40 2.07 -16.38 -8.64
CA GLY A 40 1.92 -15.04 -9.20
C GLY A 40 0.65 -14.31 -8.74
N ASP A 41 0.02 -14.78 -7.67
CA ASP A 41 -1.22 -14.22 -7.11
C ASP A 41 -0.88 -13.06 -6.17
N LEU A 42 -0.71 -11.89 -6.77
CA LEU A 42 -0.32 -10.67 -6.06
C LEU A 42 -1.40 -10.15 -5.12
N GLY A 43 -2.68 -10.41 -5.43
CA GLY A 43 -3.80 -9.93 -4.60
C GLY A 43 -3.86 -10.66 -3.27
N SER A 44 -3.71 -11.99 -3.28
CA SER A 44 -3.64 -12.75 -2.03
C SER A 44 -2.33 -12.50 -1.27
N LEU A 45 -1.22 -12.25 -1.99
CA LEU A 45 0.04 -11.83 -1.37
C LEU A 45 -0.10 -10.49 -0.66
N LEU A 46 -0.80 -9.52 -1.24
CA LEU A 46 -1.13 -8.25 -0.59
C LEU A 46 -1.83 -8.51 0.75
N LEU A 47 -2.92 -9.29 0.75
CA LEU A 47 -3.70 -9.56 1.96
C LEU A 47 -2.86 -10.21 3.06
N LEU A 48 -1.97 -11.15 2.70
CA LEU A 48 -1.05 -11.76 3.65
C LEU A 48 -0.11 -10.70 4.25
N LEU A 49 0.56 -9.91 3.41
CA LEU A 49 1.51 -8.89 3.86
C LEU A 49 0.83 -7.80 4.71
N LEU A 50 -0.42 -7.43 4.38
CA LEU A 50 -1.23 -6.52 5.17
C LEU A 50 -1.58 -7.09 6.54
N SER A 51 -1.97 -8.36 6.60
CA SER A 51 -2.26 -9.03 7.88
C SER A 51 -1.03 -9.15 8.79
N GLN A 52 0.18 -9.15 8.20
CA GLN A 52 1.44 -9.20 8.92
C GLN A 52 2.02 -7.80 9.24
N GLY A 53 1.50 -6.74 8.61
CA GLY A 53 2.10 -5.40 8.71
C GLY A 53 3.49 -5.26 8.06
N ASP A 54 3.87 -6.15 7.14
CA ASP A 54 5.22 -6.13 6.52
C ASP A 54 5.35 -4.99 5.48
N ARG A 55 5.75 -3.80 5.96
CA ARG A 55 5.95 -2.61 5.11
C ARG A 55 6.97 -2.84 3.99
N LYS A 56 8.06 -3.57 4.26
CA LYS A 56 9.11 -3.85 3.25
C LYS A 56 8.58 -4.78 2.16
N GLY A 57 7.81 -5.81 2.55
CA GLY A 57 7.14 -6.71 1.61
C GLY A 57 6.16 -5.97 0.70
N LEU A 58 5.37 -5.04 1.25
CA LEU A 58 4.43 -4.22 0.49
C LEU A 58 5.15 -3.31 -0.53
N GLN A 59 6.27 -2.69 -0.15
CA GLN A 59 7.08 -1.89 -1.08
C GLN A 59 7.63 -2.73 -2.24
N GLY A 60 8.05 -3.97 -1.97
CA GLY A 60 8.45 -4.93 -3.02
C GLY A 60 7.27 -5.31 -3.92
N LEU A 61 6.09 -5.49 -3.34
CA LEU A 61 4.87 -5.83 -4.07
C LEU A 61 4.43 -4.74 -5.03
N VAL A 62 4.57 -3.46 -4.65
CA VAL A 62 4.27 -2.31 -5.53
C VAL A 62 5.09 -2.40 -6.82
N LYS A 63 6.41 -2.59 -6.72
CA LYS A 63 7.30 -2.71 -7.88
C LYS A 63 6.89 -3.87 -8.78
N LEU A 64 6.61 -5.03 -8.18
CA LEU A 64 6.17 -6.21 -8.92
C LEU A 64 4.79 -5.99 -9.58
N ALA A 65 3.89 -5.28 -8.93
CA ALA A 65 2.57 -4.94 -9.47
C ALA A 65 2.68 -3.95 -10.63
N GLU A 66 3.55 -2.93 -10.54
CA GLU A 66 3.87 -2.02 -11.65
C GLU A 66 4.46 -2.77 -12.84
N GLU A 67 5.44 -3.66 -12.62
CA GLU A 67 6.05 -4.50 -13.66
C GLU A 67 5.04 -5.39 -14.38
N LYS A 68 4.08 -5.96 -13.63
CA LYS A 68 2.99 -6.77 -14.21
C LYS A 68 1.86 -5.93 -14.80
N GLY A 69 1.94 -4.59 -14.76
CA GLY A 69 0.90 -3.67 -15.23
C GLY A 69 -0.38 -3.69 -14.38
N GLN A 70 -0.34 -4.26 -13.17
CA GLN A 70 -1.46 -4.31 -12.22
C GLN A 70 -1.55 -3.00 -11.43
N ASN A 71 -1.79 -1.89 -12.13
CA ASN A 71 -1.77 -0.53 -11.57
C ASN A 71 -2.76 -0.33 -10.41
N ASN A 72 -3.91 -0.98 -10.43
CA ASN A 72 -4.89 -0.86 -9.34
C ASN A 72 -4.39 -1.52 -8.05
N LEU A 73 -3.65 -2.63 -8.17
CA LEU A 73 -3.05 -3.30 -7.02
C LEU A 73 -1.88 -2.49 -6.47
N ALA A 74 -1.03 -1.96 -7.36
CA ALA A 74 0.05 -1.04 -6.97
C ALA A 74 -0.51 0.18 -6.22
N PHE A 75 -1.58 0.79 -6.73
CA PHE A 75 -2.26 1.91 -6.07
C PHE A 75 -2.83 1.53 -4.70
N ALA A 76 -3.54 0.41 -4.59
CA ALA A 76 -4.09 -0.04 -3.30
C ALA A 76 -3.00 -0.32 -2.27
N THR A 77 -1.86 -0.88 -2.72
CA THR A 77 -0.72 -1.18 -1.85
C THR A 77 -0.02 0.11 -1.38
N LEU A 78 0.18 1.07 -2.28
CA LEU A 78 0.74 2.39 -1.95
C LEU A 78 -0.15 3.17 -0.98
N LEU A 79 -1.47 3.15 -1.22
CA LEU A 79 -2.44 3.80 -0.34
C LEU A 79 -2.38 3.22 1.07
N GLN A 80 -2.24 1.89 1.18
CA GLN A 80 -2.14 1.22 2.47
C GLN A 80 -0.81 1.44 3.19
N LEU A 81 0.26 1.75 2.45
CA LEU A 81 1.54 2.21 3.00
C LEU A 81 1.52 3.67 3.46
N GLY A 82 0.50 4.44 3.07
CA GLY A 82 0.45 5.89 3.29
C GLY A 82 1.29 6.70 2.30
N ASP A 83 1.83 6.09 1.24
CA ASP A 83 2.64 6.80 0.23
C ASP A 83 1.74 7.54 -0.76
N THR A 84 1.30 8.74 -0.35
CA THR A 84 0.44 9.64 -1.13
C THR A 84 1.15 10.13 -2.39
N LYS A 85 2.45 10.41 -2.29
CA LYS A 85 3.28 10.86 -3.41
C LYS A 85 3.40 9.77 -4.48
N GLY A 86 3.73 8.55 -4.08
CA GLY A 86 3.77 7.39 -4.97
C GLY A 86 2.44 7.13 -5.67
N CYS A 87 1.31 7.30 -4.96
CA CYS A 87 -0.03 7.21 -5.54
C CYS A 87 -0.27 8.24 -6.66
N VAL A 88 0.06 9.51 -6.42
CA VAL A 88 -0.08 10.59 -7.41
C VAL A 88 0.80 10.31 -8.62
N ASP A 89 2.05 9.94 -8.41
CA ASP A 89 3.00 9.63 -9.49
C ASP A 89 2.52 8.45 -10.34
N LEU A 90 1.97 7.39 -9.73
CA LEU A 90 1.39 6.25 -10.45
C LEU A 90 0.17 6.65 -11.30
N LEU A 91 -0.70 7.52 -10.78
CA LEU A 91 -1.86 8.01 -11.54
C LEU A 91 -1.44 8.88 -12.73
N ILE A 92 -0.42 9.73 -12.57
CA ILE A 92 0.15 10.51 -13.67
C ILE A 92 0.79 9.58 -14.72
N LYS A 93 1.62 8.62 -14.31
CA LYS A 93 2.25 7.63 -15.21
C LYS A 93 1.21 6.86 -16.03
N THR A 94 0.09 6.50 -15.41
CA THR A 94 -1.01 5.76 -16.06
C THR A 94 -1.98 6.63 -16.86
N GLN A 95 -1.64 7.90 -17.11
CA GLN A 95 -2.44 8.86 -17.90
C GLN A 95 -3.81 9.17 -17.29
N ARG A 96 -3.97 8.96 -15.98
CA ARG A 96 -5.18 9.28 -15.19
C ARG A 96 -4.96 10.56 -14.38
N VAL A 97 -4.52 11.61 -15.07
CA VAL A 97 -4.12 12.88 -14.45
C VAL A 97 -5.26 13.60 -13.68
N PRO A 98 -6.54 13.58 -14.12
CA PRO A 98 -7.63 14.16 -13.33
C PRO A 98 -7.83 13.47 -11.98
N GLU A 99 -7.68 12.14 -11.93
CA GLU A 99 -7.76 11.37 -10.68
C GLU A 99 -6.59 11.72 -9.76
N ALA A 100 -5.40 11.91 -10.32
CA ALA A 100 -4.20 12.34 -9.58
C ALA A 100 -4.42 13.71 -8.90
N ALA A 101 -5.00 14.68 -9.62
CA ALA A 101 -5.29 16.00 -9.08
C ALA A 101 -6.34 15.95 -7.96
N LEU A 102 -7.39 15.13 -8.13
CA LEU A 102 -8.41 14.96 -7.10
C LEU A 102 -7.87 14.26 -5.85
N PHE A 103 -7.05 13.22 -6.05
CA PHE A 103 -6.39 12.50 -4.96
C PHE A 103 -5.44 13.41 -4.19
N ALA A 104 -4.58 14.17 -4.88
CA ALA A 104 -3.70 15.17 -4.27
C ALA A 104 -4.51 16.18 -3.45
N ARG A 105 -5.62 16.71 -3.98
CA ARG A 105 -6.45 17.67 -3.22
C ARG A 105 -7.03 17.09 -1.92
N THR A 106 -7.21 15.78 -1.85
CA THR A 106 -7.82 15.12 -0.68
C THR A 106 -6.78 14.69 0.36
N TYR A 107 -5.63 14.19 -0.09
CA TYR A 107 -4.63 13.55 0.79
C TYR A 107 -3.29 14.26 0.86
N ALA A 108 -2.95 15.11 -0.12
CA ALA A 108 -1.66 15.79 -0.21
C ALA A 108 -1.79 17.12 -0.98
N PRO A 109 -2.39 18.16 -0.38
CA PRO A 109 -2.65 19.44 -1.05
C PRO A 109 -1.39 20.09 -1.63
N SER A 110 -0.21 19.85 -1.05
CA SER A 110 1.09 20.29 -1.55
C SER A 110 1.41 19.80 -2.97
N LEU A 111 0.87 18.64 -3.38
CA LEU A 111 1.09 18.03 -4.69
C LEU A 111 0.11 18.52 -5.77
N VAL A 112 -0.96 19.22 -5.38
CA VAL A 112 -2.01 19.69 -6.30
C VAL A 112 -1.47 20.60 -7.41
N PRO A 113 -0.60 21.61 -7.15
CA PRO A 113 -0.09 22.45 -8.23
C PRO A 113 0.66 21.64 -9.30
N SER A 114 1.44 20.64 -8.88
CA SER A 114 2.15 19.74 -9.80
C SER A 114 1.19 18.89 -10.63
N ALA A 115 0.18 18.28 -9.99
CA ALA A 115 -0.83 17.46 -10.65
C ALA A 115 -1.70 18.28 -11.63
N VAL A 116 -2.06 19.52 -11.26
CA VAL A 116 -2.83 20.44 -12.12
C VAL A 116 -2.02 20.87 -13.34
N LYS A 117 -0.74 21.18 -13.18
CA LYS A 117 0.15 21.51 -14.31
C LYS A 117 0.27 20.32 -15.27
N ALA A 118 0.44 19.11 -14.75
CA ALA A 118 0.42 17.89 -15.56
C ALA A 118 -0.92 17.70 -16.28
N TRP A 119 -2.05 18.02 -15.63
CA TRP A 119 -3.38 17.89 -16.22
C TRP A 119 -3.62 18.89 -17.36
N LYS A 120 -3.22 20.16 -17.16
CA LYS A 120 -3.26 21.20 -18.21
C LYS A 120 -2.40 20.79 -19.42
N ALA A 121 -1.21 20.25 -19.18
CA ALA A 121 -0.32 19.75 -20.23
C ALA A 121 -0.95 18.59 -21.02
N ASP A 122 -1.52 17.60 -20.34
CA ASP A 122 -2.21 16.46 -20.94
C ASP A 122 -3.42 16.88 -21.79
N LEU A 123 -4.25 17.82 -21.30
CA LEU A 123 -5.39 18.34 -22.05
C LEU A 123 -4.98 19.14 -23.28
N THR A 124 -3.89 19.90 -23.19
CA THR A 124 -3.33 20.64 -24.32
C THR A 124 -2.82 19.66 -25.38
N ALA A 125 -2.10 18.61 -24.98
CA ALA A 125 -1.65 17.54 -25.88
C ALA A 125 -2.82 16.81 -26.55
N LYS A 126 -3.95 16.65 -25.85
CA LYS A 126 -5.20 16.08 -26.38
C LYS A 126 -6.04 17.07 -27.23
N GLY A 127 -5.53 18.28 -27.49
CA GLY A 127 -6.19 19.28 -28.34
C GLY A 127 -7.38 19.99 -27.68
N ARG A 128 -7.42 20.05 -26.34
CA ARG A 128 -8.50 20.67 -25.56
C ARG A 128 -8.02 21.86 -24.72
N PRO A 129 -7.38 22.89 -25.33
CA PRO A 129 -6.78 24.00 -24.57
C PRO A 129 -7.80 24.83 -23.80
N LYS A 130 -9.03 25.00 -24.33
CA LYS A 130 -10.11 25.72 -23.64
C LYS A 130 -10.51 25.07 -22.31
N ILE A 131 -10.40 23.75 -22.22
CA ILE A 131 -10.69 23.02 -20.96
C ILE A 131 -9.51 23.19 -20.00
N ALA A 132 -8.28 23.19 -20.52
CA ALA A 132 -7.08 23.42 -19.71
C ALA A 132 -7.08 24.81 -19.04
N GLU A 133 -7.51 25.85 -19.76
CA GLU A 133 -7.66 27.21 -19.21
C GLU A 133 -8.73 27.31 -18.12
N GLY A 134 -9.75 26.45 -18.15
CA GLY A 134 -10.80 26.40 -17.12
C GLY A 134 -10.38 25.73 -15.82
N ILE A 135 -9.19 25.10 -15.77
CA ILE A 135 -8.69 24.46 -14.56
C ILE A 135 -7.91 25.50 -13.75
N ALA A 136 -8.45 25.84 -12.57
CA ALA A 136 -7.79 26.70 -11.62
C ALA A 136 -6.55 26.02 -11.03
N ASP A 137 -5.44 26.75 -10.97
CA ASP A 137 -4.20 26.33 -10.31
C ASP A 137 -4.07 27.10 -8.98
N PRO A 138 -3.88 26.41 -7.84
CA PRO A 138 -3.76 27.06 -6.54
C PRO A 138 -2.54 27.99 -6.41
N ASP A 139 -1.49 27.83 -7.21
CA ASP A 139 -0.36 28.78 -7.24
C ASP A 139 -0.73 30.08 -7.96
N GLU A 140 -1.48 29.97 -9.06
CA GLU A 140 -1.79 31.08 -9.98
C GLU A 140 -3.08 31.82 -9.61
N HIS A 141 -4.05 31.12 -9.01
CA HIS A 141 -5.41 31.61 -8.75
C HIS A 141 -5.77 31.50 -7.26
N LYS A 142 -4.91 32.04 -6.38
CA LYS A 142 -5.06 31.92 -4.93
C LYS A 142 -6.42 32.40 -4.41
N GLU A 143 -7.00 33.38 -5.08
CA GLU A 143 -8.33 33.94 -4.80
C GLU A 143 -9.48 32.92 -4.95
N LEU A 144 -9.26 31.83 -5.69
CA LEU A 144 -10.24 30.74 -5.84
C LEU A 144 -10.10 29.67 -4.75
N PHE A 145 -9.03 29.71 -3.95
CA PHE A 145 -8.68 28.71 -2.94
C PHE A 145 -8.58 29.32 -1.54
N GLU A 146 -9.42 30.30 -1.22
CA GLU A 146 -9.37 31.01 0.07
C GLU A 146 -9.97 30.20 1.24
N GLU A 147 -10.88 29.26 0.96
CA GLU A 147 -11.54 28.46 2.00
C GLU A 147 -10.71 27.21 2.37
N GLY A 148 -10.07 27.24 3.54
CA GLY A 148 -9.46 26.07 4.17
C GLY A 148 -8.17 25.54 3.53
N TRP A 149 -7.65 26.22 2.50
CA TRP A 149 -6.43 25.78 1.79
C TRP A 149 -5.17 25.88 2.64
N GLU A 150 -4.94 27.01 3.30
CA GLU A 150 -3.79 27.19 4.20
C GLU A 150 -3.84 26.25 5.41
N GLU A 151 -5.05 25.97 5.91
CA GLU A 151 -5.27 25.00 6.97
C GLU A 151 -4.95 23.58 6.51
N ALA A 152 -5.42 23.18 5.33
CA ALA A 152 -5.12 21.86 4.77
C ALA A 152 -3.61 21.64 4.55
N LEU A 153 -2.89 22.66 4.07
CA LEU A 153 -1.43 22.61 3.94
C LEU A 153 -0.71 22.49 5.28
N ARG A 154 -1.25 23.11 6.34
CA ARG A 154 -0.71 23.00 7.69
C ARG A 154 -0.91 21.60 8.26
N HIS A 155 -2.14 21.06 8.17
CA HIS A 155 -2.44 19.69 8.63
C HIS A 155 -1.65 18.63 7.88
N GLU A 156 -1.43 18.80 6.57
CA GLU A 156 -0.56 17.90 5.80
C GLU A 156 0.87 17.90 6.35
N LYS A 157 1.39 19.08 6.71
CA LYS A 157 2.74 19.20 7.25
C LYS A 157 2.85 18.59 8.65
N GLU A 158 1.90 18.91 9.52
CA GLU A 158 1.86 18.38 10.90
C GLU A 158 1.70 16.85 10.91
N GLY A 159 0.88 16.28 10.01
CA GLY A 159 0.71 14.83 9.91
C GLY A 159 1.92 14.05 9.34
N VAL A 160 2.95 14.73 8.83
CA VAL A 160 4.22 14.10 8.44
C VAL A 160 5.23 14.11 9.59
N ASP A 161 5.12 15.07 10.51
CA ASP A 161 6.05 15.24 11.63
C ASP A 161 5.76 14.25 12.79
N GLU A 162 4.55 13.68 12.90
CA GLU A 162 4.19 12.70 13.95
C GLU A 162 4.71 11.26 13.68
N ASP A 163 5.06 10.91 12.44
CA ASP A 163 5.49 9.56 12.06
C ASP A 163 7.02 9.31 12.23
N GLU A 164 7.82 10.32 12.61
CA GLU A 164 9.29 10.20 12.74
C GLU A 164 9.79 9.89 14.17
N ASP A 165 8.93 9.85 15.20
CA ASP A 165 9.34 9.79 16.61
C ASP A 165 9.19 8.40 17.31
N ASP A 166 8.77 7.34 16.61
CA ASP A 166 8.39 6.04 17.24
C ASP A 166 9.48 4.93 17.20
N ASP A 167 10.74 5.28 16.94
CA ASP A 167 11.85 4.31 16.72
C ASP A 167 12.98 4.36 17.80
N GLU A 168 12.72 4.76 19.05
CA GLU A 168 13.70 4.64 20.14
C GLU A 168 13.14 3.99 21.43
N ASP A 169 13.74 2.83 21.75
CA ASP A 169 13.98 2.20 23.06
C ASP A 169 12.82 1.48 23.80
N ASP A 170 12.76 0.16 23.62
CA ASP A 170 12.37 -0.81 24.67
C ASP A 170 13.49 -1.88 24.78
N GLU A 171 14.62 -1.52 25.40
CA GLU A 171 15.50 -2.49 26.06
C GLU A 171 15.02 -2.63 27.52
N ASP A 172 14.03 -3.48 27.77
CA ASP A 172 13.67 -3.87 29.14
C ASP A 172 14.61 -5.00 29.60
N GLU A 173 15.46 -4.64 30.55
CA GLU A 173 16.29 -5.54 31.36
C GLU A 173 15.39 -6.48 32.19
N ASP A 174 15.48 -7.79 31.95
CA ASP A 174 14.91 -8.82 32.82
C ASP A 174 15.72 -8.85 34.14
N ASP A 175 15.23 -8.17 35.18
CA ASP A 175 15.78 -8.20 36.54
C ASP A 175 15.15 -9.35 37.34
N ASP A 176 16.02 -10.06 38.08
CA ASP A 176 15.86 -11.35 38.75
C ASP A 176 14.72 -11.43 39.79
N ASP A 177 13.93 -12.51 39.77
CA ASP A 177 13.17 -13.00 40.93
C ASP A 177 13.77 -14.35 41.42
N ASP A 178 14.58 -14.27 42.48
CA ASP A 178 15.05 -15.39 43.31
C ASP A 178 13.86 -15.98 44.10
N ASP A 179 13.35 -17.15 43.71
CA ASP A 179 12.47 -17.99 44.55
C ASP A 179 13.34 -18.87 45.47
N ASP A 180 13.55 -18.40 46.70
CA ASP A 180 14.13 -19.15 47.82
C ASP A 180 12.98 -19.62 48.73
N ASP A 181 12.43 -20.81 48.46
CA ASP A 181 11.45 -21.46 49.34
C ASP A 181 12.11 -22.67 50.02
N GLU A 182 12.41 -22.49 51.31
CA GLU A 182 13.04 -23.45 52.22
C GLU A 182 12.18 -24.73 52.38
N GLU A 183 12.71 -25.90 52.00
CA GLU A 183 12.20 -27.19 52.46
C GLU A 183 12.52 -27.35 53.96
N SER A 184 11.50 -27.29 54.82
CA SER A 184 11.57 -27.82 56.18
C SER A 184 11.14 -29.30 56.15
N ASP A 185 12.13 -30.18 56.21
CA ASP A 185 11.97 -31.52 56.79
C ASP A 185 11.47 -31.40 58.24
N GLU A 186 10.57 -32.30 58.67
CA GLU A 186 10.72 -33.07 59.92
C GLU A 186 9.53 -34.05 60.15
N GLU A 187 9.90 -35.34 60.15
CA GLU A 187 9.43 -36.55 60.87
C GLU A 187 7.94 -36.93 60.99
#